data_AF-A0A7C2EJU6-F1
#
_entry.id   AF-A0A7C2EJU6-F1
#
_cell.length_a   1.000
_cell.length_b   1.000
_cell.length_c   1.000
_cell.angle_alpha   90.00
_cell.angle_beta   90.00
_cell.angle_gamma   90.00
#
_symmetry.space_group_name_H-M   'P 1'
#
loop_
_entity.id
_entity.type
_entity.pdbx_description
1 polymer ?
#
loop_
_entity_poly.entity_id
_entity_poly.type
_entity_poly.pdbx_seq_one_letter_code
_entity_poly.pdbx_strand_id
1 'polypeptide(L)'
;MYDLFISYATNDGLALAGGVVADLEERYMLETYVADEKNRAGIIIDDKVREAISQSKRILILFTPAAISSEWVLGEVALALEMNKELIICRRRDVQRQSLPIRLVEKEHITFEKLEDLLNRLHKIEWGIPLIIPAGGRSGGLYPLNIGMPKLLLPVGNKPILHQIVNNLDSRAFSKIIILTRAFSEMIEYYASLIKADIPIKCMRTPAPMLPMALKEMALKTTFVIHYSDIIIEGNFNWMKFLAHHKHNENHHGVIGTLMASDKYKLPVGRIRMGNQQLLQDFTEKPESIQAVGYTINMAISIFEPEFLDSIDDGDSSLYGDSLRRAMDDGKQFCIYSHDKWRHIQTLSDWYEVQKDHFKDDEDYFLTDVTSRD
;
A
#
# COMPACT_ATOMS: atom_id res chain seq x y z
N MET A 1 7.41 -11.69 -10.20
CA MET A 1 7.80 -10.33 -10.65
C MET A 1 8.75 -9.79 -9.58
N TYR A 2 9.80 -9.04 -9.92
CA TYR A 2 10.75 -8.57 -8.88
C TYR A 2 10.46 -7.11 -8.49
N ASP A 3 10.56 -6.78 -7.21
CA ASP A 3 10.50 -5.39 -6.78
C ASP A 3 11.81 -4.65 -7.13
N LEU A 4 12.94 -5.35 -7.06
CA LEU A 4 14.25 -4.76 -7.24
C LEU A 4 15.23 -5.70 -7.95
N PHE A 5 15.85 -5.25 -9.04
CA PHE A 5 17.07 -5.87 -9.58
C PHE A 5 18.29 -5.19 -8.97
N ILE A 6 19.29 -5.95 -8.53
CA ILE A 6 20.54 -5.40 -7.99
C ILE A 6 21.71 -5.78 -8.91
N SER A 7 22.28 -4.75 -9.54
CA SER A 7 23.45 -4.82 -10.41
C SER A 7 24.72 -4.43 -9.64
N TYR A 8 25.74 -5.28 -9.68
CA TYR A 8 27.02 -5.07 -8.99
C TYR A 8 28.13 -5.91 -9.65
N ALA A 9 29.39 -5.56 -9.40
CA ALA A 9 30.53 -6.40 -9.78
C ALA A 9 30.94 -7.33 -8.62
N THR A 10 31.23 -8.60 -8.91
CA THR A 10 31.47 -9.61 -7.85
C THR A 10 32.68 -9.30 -6.98
N ASN A 11 33.74 -8.73 -7.57
CA ASN A 11 35.05 -8.57 -6.90
C ASN A 11 35.00 -7.70 -5.64
N ASP A 12 34.27 -6.59 -5.66
CA ASP A 12 34.20 -5.62 -4.56
C ASP A 12 32.77 -5.19 -4.20
N GLY A 13 31.76 -5.73 -4.90
CA GLY A 13 30.35 -5.46 -4.69
C GLY A 13 29.57 -6.58 -4.00
N LEU A 14 30.09 -7.82 -3.96
CA LEU A 14 29.32 -8.98 -3.46
C LEU A 14 28.84 -8.82 -2.02
N ALA A 15 29.72 -8.41 -1.11
CA ALA A 15 29.35 -8.19 0.29
C ALA A 15 28.37 -7.02 0.47
N LEU A 16 28.51 -5.97 -0.37
CA LEU A 16 27.59 -4.83 -0.36
C LEU A 16 26.20 -5.23 -0.86
N ALA A 17 26.14 -5.94 -1.99
CA ALA A 17 24.89 -6.45 -2.55
C ALA A 17 24.19 -7.39 -1.57
N GLY A 18 24.91 -8.35 -0.97
CA GLY A 18 24.34 -9.25 0.04
C GLY A 18 23.78 -8.52 1.26
N GLY A 19 24.47 -7.47 1.74
CA GLY A 19 23.98 -6.64 2.84
C GLY A 19 22.74 -5.82 2.49
N VAL A 20 22.70 -5.24 1.27
CA VAL A 20 21.54 -4.51 0.76
C VAL A 20 20.33 -5.43 0.59
N VAL A 21 20.53 -6.63 0.03
CA VAL A 21 19.47 -7.63 -0.15
C VAL A 21 18.90 -8.02 1.21
N ALA A 22 19.75 -8.47 2.14
CA ALA A 22 19.30 -8.93 3.45
C ALA A 22 18.47 -7.87 4.19
N ASP A 23 18.93 -6.62 4.20
CA ASP A 23 18.23 -5.53 4.89
C ASP A 23 16.91 -5.15 4.18
N LEU A 24 16.90 -5.01 2.86
CA LEU A 24 15.69 -4.57 2.14
C LEU A 24 14.61 -5.66 2.11
N GLU A 25 15.00 -6.93 1.96
CA GLU A 25 14.06 -8.06 2.04
C GLU A 25 13.48 -8.19 3.45
N GLU A 26 14.30 -8.08 4.50
CA GLU A 26 13.83 -8.19 5.88
C GLU A 26 12.92 -7.01 6.27
N ARG A 27 13.34 -5.78 5.95
CA ARG A 27 12.67 -4.55 6.43
C ARG A 27 11.44 -4.19 5.62
N TYR A 28 11.47 -4.39 4.30
CA TYR A 28 10.44 -3.95 3.37
C TYR A 28 9.77 -5.10 2.61
N MET A 29 10.17 -6.36 2.86
CA MET A 29 9.60 -7.55 2.20
C MET A 29 9.68 -7.45 0.67
N LEU A 30 10.75 -6.83 0.15
CA LEU A 30 10.96 -6.71 -1.29
C LEU A 30 11.37 -8.07 -1.86
N GLU A 31 10.95 -8.36 -3.09
CA GLU A 31 11.52 -9.47 -3.85
C GLU A 31 12.68 -8.95 -4.68
N THR A 32 13.90 -9.40 -4.37
CA THR A 32 15.09 -8.97 -5.09
C THR A 32 15.58 -10.02 -6.07
N TYR A 33 16.10 -9.57 -7.20
CA TYR A 33 16.90 -10.40 -8.09
C TYR A 33 18.35 -9.90 -8.08
N VAL A 34 19.26 -10.82 -7.81
CA VAL A 34 20.70 -10.57 -7.76
C VAL A 34 21.35 -11.43 -8.82
N ALA A 35 21.97 -10.79 -9.81
CA ALA A 35 22.64 -11.55 -10.85
C ALA A 35 24.08 -11.89 -10.42
N ASP A 36 24.31 -13.13 -10.00
CA ASP A 36 25.66 -13.62 -9.64
C ASP A 36 26.46 -13.94 -10.91
N GLU A 37 27.59 -13.25 -11.10
CA GLU A 37 28.49 -13.48 -12.24
C GLU A 37 29.06 -14.91 -12.27
N LYS A 38 29.16 -15.60 -11.12
CA LYS A 38 29.72 -16.97 -11.04
C LYS A 38 28.83 -18.02 -11.71
N ASN A 39 27.54 -17.74 -11.87
CA ASN A 39 26.58 -18.66 -12.47
C ASN A 39 26.34 -18.40 -13.96
N ARG A 40 27.08 -17.46 -14.57
CA ARG A 40 26.90 -17.07 -15.96
C ARG A 40 27.83 -17.85 -16.89
N ALA A 41 27.26 -18.42 -17.95
CA ALA A 41 28.00 -19.19 -18.96
C ALA A 41 28.79 -18.33 -19.97
N GLY A 42 29.37 -17.20 -19.52
CA GLY A 42 30.22 -16.32 -20.34
C GLY A 42 29.51 -15.36 -21.32
N ILE A 43 28.18 -15.21 -21.24
CA ILE A 43 27.40 -14.27 -22.07
C ILE A 43 26.97 -13.06 -21.26
N ILE A 44 27.37 -11.83 -21.65
CA ILE A 44 27.16 -10.55 -20.92
C ILE A 44 25.71 -10.35 -20.42
N ILE A 45 24.71 -10.73 -21.21
CA ILE A 45 23.31 -10.75 -20.78
C ILE A 45 22.69 -12.04 -21.30
N ASP A 46 22.43 -12.99 -20.40
CA ASP A 46 21.61 -14.15 -20.73
C ASP A 46 20.12 -13.80 -20.71
N ASP A 47 19.28 -14.69 -21.25
CA ASP A 47 17.84 -14.47 -21.33
C ASP A 47 17.18 -14.34 -19.96
N LYS A 48 17.73 -14.98 -18.91
CA LYS A 48 17.20 -14.88 -17.55
C LYS A 48 17.42 -13.49 -16.96
N VAL A 49 18.60 -12.90 -17.18
CA VAL A 49 18.92 -11.56 -16.70
C VAL A 49 18.09 -10.52 -17.44
N ARG A 50 17.93 -10.68 -18.76
CA ARG A 50 17.06 -9.82 -19.57
C ARG A 50 15.61 -9.89 -19.07
N GLU A 51 15.11 -11.09 -18.82
CA GLU A 51 13.78 -11.32 -18.28
C GLU A 51 13.64 -10.70 -16.87
N ALA A 52 14.61 -10.92 -16.00
CA ALA A 52 14.62 -10.35 -14.65
C ALA A 52 14.56 -8.82 -14.67
N ILE A 53 15.42 -8.15 -15.44
CA ILE A 53 15.38 -6.68 -15.60
C ILE A 53 14.02 -6.23 -16.14
N SER A 54 13.47 -6.94 -17.12
CA SER A 54 12.14 -6.65 -17.69
C SER A 54 11.02 -6.79 -16.65
N GLN A 55 11.10 -7.78 -15.76
CA GLN A 55 10.13 -8.01 -14.70
C GLN A 55 10.38 -7.19 -13.42
N SER A 56 11.54 -6.55 -13.28
CA SER A 56 11.84 -5.71 -12.13
C SER A 56 11.17 -4.34 -12.22
N LYS A 57 10.57 -3.88 -11.12
CA LYS A 57 9.99 -2.53 -11.01
C LYS A 57 11.10 -1.47 -11.02
N ARG A 58 12.17 -1.69 -10.24
CA ARG A 58 13.33 -0.79 -10.11
C ARG A 58 14.64 -1.54 -10.29
N ILE A 59 15.68 -0.82 -10.71
CA ILE A 59 17.03 -1.35 -10.87
C ILE A 59 17.98 -0.55 -9.97
N LEU A 60 18.56 -1.19 -8.97
CA LEU A 60 19.59 -0.61 -8.12
C LEU A 60 20.97 -1.02 -8.64
N ILE A 61 21.85 -0.03 -8.84
CA ILE A 61 23.17 -0.25 -9.40
C ILE A 61 24.21 0.19 -8.37
N LEU A 62 25.10 -0.73 -8.00
CA LEU A 62 26.22 -0.49 -7.09
C LEU A 62 27.49 -0.19 -7.91
N PHE A 63 27.78 1.09 -8.12
CA PHE A 63 29.01 1.55 -8.76
C PHE A 63 30.17 1.61 -7.74
N THR A 64 30.88 0.50 -7.66
CA THR A 64 32.23 0.36 -7.07
C THR A 64 33.31 0.52 -8.16
N PRO A 65 34.60 0.66 -7.82
CA PRO A 65 35.68 0.69 -8.82
C PRO A 65 35.66 -0.48 -9.80
N ALA A 66 35.39 -1.71 -9.36
CA ALA A 66 35.32 -2.84 -10.29
C ALA A 66 34.08 -2.78 -11.20
N ALA A 67 32.96 -2.20 -10.73
CA ALA A 67 31.73 -2.08 -11.50
C ALA A 67 31.85 -1.15 -12.72
N ILE A 68 32.73 -0.14 -12.65
CA ILE A 68 32.96 0.80 -13.76
C ILE A 68 33.57 0.11 -14.99
N SER A 69 34.43 -0.87 -14.77
CA SER A 69 35.05 -1.66 -15.82
C SER A 69 34.33 -2.98 -16.12
N SER A 70 33.22 -3.28 -15.43
CA SER A 70 32.49 -4.52 -15.62
C SER A 70 31.58 -4.42 -16.84
N GLU A 71 31.88 -5.17 -17.90
CA GLU A 71 31.02 -5.29 -19.08
C GLU A 71 29.60 -5.77 -18.71
N TRP A 72 29.49 -6.56 -17.63
CA TRP A 72 28.23 -7.05 -17.08
C TRP A 72 27.36 -5.93 -16.54
N VAL A 73 27.89 -5.14 -15.60
CA VAL A 73 27.18 -4.01 -15.01
C VAL A 73 26.81 -3.00 -16.09
N LEU A 74 27.73 -2.70 -17.01
CA LEU A 74 27.48 -1.79 -18.12
C LEU A 74 26.40 -2.30 -19.07
N GLY A 75 26.38 -3.60 -19.36
CA GLY A 75 25.34 -4.25 -20.16
C GLY A 75 23.96 -4.18 -19.50
N GLU A 76 23.87 -4.52 -18.22
CA GLU A 76 22.63 -4.44 -17.44
C GLU A 76 22.09 -3.00 -17.37
N VAL A 77 22.98 -2.03 -17.17
CA VAL A 77 22.64 -0.60 -17.19
C VAL A 77 22.11 -0.17 -18.56
N ALA A 78 22.77 -0.59 -19.64
CA ALA A 78 22.33 -0.27 -21.00
C ALA A 78 20.92 -0.82 -21.26
N LEU A 79 20.68 -2.08 -20.91
CA LEU A 79 19.38 -2.73 -21.08
C LEU A 79 18.29 -2.05 -20.24
N ALA A 80 18.59 -1.74 -18.97
CA ALA A 80 17.65 -1.03 -18.09
C ALA A 80 17.29 0.36 -18.64
N LEU A 81 18.25 1.07 -19.24
CA LEU A 81 18.01 2.36 -19.90
C LEU A 81 17.18 2.22 -21.20
N GLU A 82 17.39 1.16 -21.97
CA GLU A 82 16.58 0.86 -23.17
C GLU A 82 15.13 0.54 -22.80
N MET A 83 14.93 -0.21 -21.71
CA MET A 83 13.61 -0.57 -21.18
C MET A 83 12.95 0.55 -20.36
N ASN A 84 13.56 1.74 -20.30
CA ASN A 84 13.09 2.89 -19.53
C ASN A 84 12.79 2.58 -18.05
N LYS A 85 13.64 1.75 -17.43
CA LYS A 85 13.51 1.35 -16.03
C LYS A 85 13.89 2.48 -15.08
N GLU A 86 13.26 2.51 -13.92
CA GLU A 86 13.63 3.39 -12.81
C GLU A 86 14.97 2.92 -12.23
N LEU A 87 15.97 3.81 -12.21
CA LEU A 87 17.33 3.50 -11.76
C LEU A 87 17.63 4.14 -10.40
N ILE A 88 18.09 3.34 -9.45
CA ILE A 88 18.66 3.79 -8.17
C ILE A 88 20.18 3.67 -8.29
N ILE A 89 20.85 4.81 -8.49
CA ILE A 89 22.29 4.85 -8.76
C ILE A 89 23.04 5.05 -7.45
N CYS A 90 23.68 4.00 -6.96
CA CYS A 90 24.49 4.03 -5.76
C CYS A 90 25.97 4.09 -6.15
N ARG A 91 26.64 5.20 -5.87
CA ARG A 91 28.06 5.42 -6.25
C ARG A 91 28.95 5.44 -5.02
N ARG A 92 29.96 4.57 -4.98
CA ARG A 92 30.96 4.60 -3.91
C ARG A 92 31.83 5.84 -4.04
N ARG A 93 32.24 6.44 -2.91
CA ARG A 93 32.90 7.75 -2.90
C ARG A 93 34.20 7.82 -3.71
N ASP A 94 34.93 6.71 -3.81
CA ASP A 94 36.16 6.54 -4.57
C ASP A 94 35.96 6.37 -6.09
N VAL A 95 34.71 6.30 -6.56
CA VAL A 95 34.36 6.29 -7.98
C VAL A 95 34.06 7.71 -8.45
N GLN A 96 34.79 8.19 -9.46
CA GLN A 96 34.57 9.52 -10.03
C GLN A 96 33.25 9.57 -10.81
N ARG A 97 32.53 10.68 -10.70
CA ARG A 97 31.23 10.83 -11.39
C ARG A 97 31.37 10.75 -12.91
N GLN A 98 32.47 11.25 -13.45
CA GLN A 98 32.79 11.28 -14.87
C GLN A 98 33.15 9.90 -15.45
N SER A 99 33.44 8.90 -14.60
CA SER A 99 33.72 7.54 -15.08
C SER A 99 32.45 6.71 -15.31
N LEU A 100 31.28 7.23 -14.95
CA LEU A 100 29.99 6.58 -15.21
C LEU A 100 29.57 6.72 -16.68
N PRO A 101 28.68 5.85 -17.18
CA PRO A 101 28.05 6.04 -18.48
C PRO A 101 27.44 7.44 -18.62
N ILE A 102 27.64 8.09 -19.77
CA ILE A 102 27.29 9.52 -19.96
C ILE A 102 25.84 9.84 -19.60
N ARG A 103 24.91 8.90 -19.85
CA ARG A 103 23.48 9.03 -19.53
C ARG A 103 23.16 9.01 -18.03
N LEU A 104 24.11 8.57 -17.20
CA LEU A 104 23.98 8.51 -15.74
C LEU A 104 24.69 9.67 -15.04
N VAL A 105 25.61 10.37 -15.70
CA VAL A 105 26.44 11.42 -15.08
C VAL A 105 25.58 12.51 -14.45
N GLU A 106 24.54 13.00 -15.12
CA GLU A 106 23.68 14.09 -14.62
C GLU A 106 22.54 13.60 -13.70
N LYS A 107 22.34 12.28 -13.56
CA LYS A 107 21.29 11.74 -12.69
C LYS A 107 21.64 11.88 -11.21
N GLU A 108 20.64 11.85 -10.34
CA GLU A 108 20.85 11.85 -8.90
C GLU A 108 21.54 10.56 -8.44
N HIS A 109 22.56 10.68 -7.58
CA HIS A 109 23.34 9.55 -7.08
C HIS A 109 23.27 9.47 -5.56
N ILE A 110 23.01 8.28 -5.05
CA ILE A 110 23.23 7.92 -3.65
C ILE A 110 24.73 7.68 -3.48
N THR A 111 25.43 8.68 -2.96
CA THR A 111 26.87 8.55 -2.70
C THR A 111 27.09 7.88 -1.34
N PHE A 112 27.95 6.86 -1.28
CA PHE A 112 28.21 6.12 -0.04
C PHE A 112 29.70 5.76 0.15
N GLU A 113 30.12 5.51 1.40
CA GLU A 113 31.45 4.97 1.71
C GLU A 113 31.43 3.51 2.18
N LYS A 114 30.46 3.17 3.03
CA LYS A 114 30.28 1.85 3.65
C LYS A 114 28.84 1.39 3.52
N LEU A 115 28.60 0.11 3.81
CA LEU A 115 27.26 -0.49 3.75
C LEU A 115 26.27 0.27 4.64
N GLU A 116 26.65 0.65 5.86
CA GLU A 116 25.74 1.31 6.80
C GLU A 116 25.26 2.68 6.29
N ASP A 117 26.13 3.46 5.65
CA ASP A 117 25.77 4.74 5.01
C ASP A 117 24.85 4.52 3.81
N LEU A 118 25.11 3.48 3.01
CA LEU A 118 24.25 3.10 1.91
C LEU A 118 22.84 2.72 2.41
N LEU A 119 22.73 1.83 3.39
CA LEU A 119 21.44 1.39 3.95
C LEU A 119 20.64 2.58 4.51
N ASN A 120 21.28 3.46 5.29
CA ASN A 120 20.64 4.66 5.83
C ASN A 120 20.06 5.59 4.75
N ARG A 121 20.64 5.60 3.55
CA ARG A 121 20.13 6.37 2.41
C ARG A 121 19.04 5.61 1.66
N LEU A 122 19.19 4.31 1.49
CA LEU A 122 18.17 3.45 0.88
C LEU A 122 16.88 3.43 1.72
N HIS A 123 16.97 3.55 3.04
CA HIS A 123 15.79 3.65 3.92
C HIS A 123 14.98 4.93 3.73
N LYS A 124 15.55 5.94 3.07
CA LYS A 124 14.85 7.20 2.73
C LYS A 124 14.12 7.11 1.39
N ILE A 125 14.31 6.04 0.64
CA ILE A 125 13.55 5.78 -0.59
C ILE A 125 12.18 5.23 -0.19
N GLU A 126 11.15 5.68 -0.88
CA GLU A 126 9.79 5.16 -0.74
C GLU A 126 9.68 3.79 -1.40
N TRP A 127 9.79 2.72 -0.60
CA TRP A 127 9.64 1.33 -1.02
C TRP A 127 8.21 0.79 -0.90
N GLY A 128 7.40 1.42 -0.05
CA GLY A 128 6.04 0.99 0.21
C GLY A 128 5.09 1.23 -0.97
N ILE A 129 3.86 0.75 -0.83
CA ILE A 129 2.80 0.90 -1.83
C ILE A 129 1.88 2.07 -1.50
N PRO A 130 1.19 2.68 -2.47
CA PRO A 130 0.21 3.73 -2.17
C PRO A 130 -0.98 3.19 -1.37
N LEU A 131 -1.39 3.93 -0.34
CA LEU A 131 -2.68 3.78 0.33
C LEU A 131 -3.67 4.80 -0.23
N ILE A 132 -4.88 4.38 -0.58
CA ILE A 132 -5.95 5.24 -1.04
C ILE A 132 -7.11 5.22 -0.04
N ILE A 133 -7.53 6.42 0.37
CA ILE A 133 -8.64 6.63 1.30
C ILE A 133 -9.78 7.34 0.56
N PRO A 134 -10.89 6.66 0.23
CA PRO A 134 -12.07 7.31 -0.33
C PRO A 134 -12.80 8.15 0.72
N ALA A 135 -12.98 9.44 0.43
CA ALA A 135 -13.63 10.42 1.32
C ALA A 135 -14.84 11.12 0.67
N GLY A 136 -15.37 10.60 -0.43
CA GLY A 136 -16.45 11.23 -1.21
C GLY A 136 -17.89 10.80 -0.91
N GLY A 137 -18.11 9.87 0.03
CA GLY A 137 -19.43 9.26 0.28
C GLY A 137 -20.40 10.12 1.11
N ARG A 138 -21.70 10.02 0.80
CA ARG A 138 -22.77 10.83 1.44
C ARG A 138 -22.98 10.58 2.95
N SER A 139 -22.51 9.45 3.48
CA SER A 139 -22.46 9.18 4.93
C SER A 139 -23.80 9.36 5.68
N GLY A 140 -24.93 8.98 5.08
CA GLY A 140 -26.28 9.32 5.57
C GLY A 140 -26.61 8.86 7.00
N GLY A 141 -26.02 7.76 7.49
CA GLY A 141 -26.24 7.27 8.85
C GLY A 141 -25.68 8.18 9.97
N LEU A 142 -24.86 9.19 9.61
CA LEU A 142 -24.27 10.13 10.55
C LEU A 142 -24.97 11.50 10.54
N TYR A 143 -26.11 11.62 9.86
CA TYR A 143 -26.92 12.83 9.92
C TYR A 143 -27.35 13.10 11.39
N PRO A 144 -27.24 14.34 11.92
CA PRO A 144 -26.88 15.58 11.21
C PRO A 144 -25.39 15.96 11.23
N LEU A 145 -24.49 15.16 11.81
CA LEU A 145 -23.07 15.51 11.94
C LEU A 145 -22.38 15.76 10.60
N ASN A 146 -22.76 14.99 9.57
CA ASN A 146 -22.17 15.09 8.23
C ASN A 146 -22.63 16.33 7.41
N ILE A 147 -23.51 17.19 7.96
CA ILE A 147 -23.91 18.45 7.33
C ILE A 147 -22.77 19.48 7.37
N GLY A 148 -22.07 19.56 8.51
CA GLY A 148 -21.04 20.57 8.74
C GLY A 148 -19.61 20.08 8.56
N MET A 149 -19.40 18.76 8.49
CA MET A 149 -18.07 18.16 8.51
C MET A 149 -18.04 16.83 7.74
N PRO A 150 -16.99 16.55 6.97
CA PRO A 150 -16.85 15.24 6.32
C PRO A 150 -16.63 14.15 7.37
N LYS A 151 -17.14 12.93 7.11
CA LYS A 151 -16.99 11.78 8.01
C LYS A 151 -15.55 11.58 8.47
N LEU A 152 -14.61 11.69 7.53
CA LEU A 152 -13.18 11.49 7.76
C LEU A 152 -12.60 12.45 8.83
N LEU A 153 -13.27 13.58 9.09
CA LEU A 153 -12.88 14.56 10.10
C LEU A 153 -13.71 14.48 11.39
N LEU A 154 -14.67 13.55 11.50
CA LEU A 154 -15.39 13.32 12.76
C LEU A 154 -14.41 12.93 13.86
N PRO A 155 -14.50 13.53 15.06
CA PRO A 155 -13.62 13.19 16.16
C PRO A 155 -13.95 11.80 16.69
N VAL A 156 -12.91 11.06 17.06
CA VAL A 156 -12.95 9.82 17.84
C VAL A 156 -11.95 10.01 18.98
N GLY A 157 -12.48 10.14 20.20
CA GLY A 157 -11.76 10.75 21.31
C GLY A 157 -11.37 12.20 20.99
N ASN A 158 -10.09 12.53 21.16
CA ASN A 158 -9.54 13.87 20.91
C ASN A 158 -9.00 14.08 19.48
N LYS A 159 -9.15 13.11 18.58
CA LYS A 159 -8.53 13.11 17.25
C LYS A 159 -9.53 12.67 16.17
N PRO A 160 -9.54 13.32 14.99
CA PRO A 160 -10.34 12.90 13.85
C PRO A 160 -10.05 11.47 13.35
N ILE A 161 -11.03 10.83 12.69
CA ILE A 161 -10.86 9.51 12.07
C ILE A 161 -9.62 9.45 11.17
N LEU A 162 -9.36 10.48 10.34
CA LEU A 162 -8.15 10.54 9.51
C LEU A 162 -6.88 10.38 10.33
N HIS A 163 -6.80 11.06 11.47
CA HIS A 163 -5.63 11.03 12.33
C HIS A 163 -5.46 9.65 12.97
N GLN A 164 -6.57 8.99 13.33
CA GLN A 164 -6.54 7.61 13.85
C GLN A 164 -6.02 6.63 12.79
N ILE A 165 -6.52 6.74 11.55
CA ILE A 165 -6.05 5.92 10.43
C ILE A 165 -4.54 6.14 10.22
N VAL A 166 -4.12 7.40 10.03
CA VAL A 166 -2.73 7.74 9.71
C VAL A 166 -1.76 7.25 10.79
N ASN A 167 -2.09 7.39 12.08
CA ASN A 167 -1.22 6.93 13.17
C ASN A 167 -1.08 5.41 13.27
N ASN A 168 -2.02 4.65 12.70
CA ASN A 168 -1.92 3.18 12.67
C ASN A 168 -1.04 2.70 11.50
N LEU A 169 -0.70 3.57 10.54
CA LEU A 169 0.05 3.15 9.35
C LEU A 169 1.53 2.95 9.64
N ASP A 170 2.14 2.04 8.87
CA ASP A 170 3.57 1.74 8.90
C ASP A 170 4.25 2.39 7.68
N SER A 171 5.24 3.25 7.92
CA SER A 171 5.99 3.93 6.85
C SER A 171 6.84 3.00 6.00
N ARG A 172 7.05 1.74 6.42
CA ARG A 172 7.67 0.69 5.60
C ARG A 172 6.68 0.10 4.60
N ALA A 173 5.41 0.03 4.97
CA ALA A 173 4.36 -0.55 4.15
C ALA A 173 3.86 0.43 3.08
N PHE A 174 3.83 1.73 3.39
CA PHE A 174 3.22 2.74 2.53
C PHE A 174 4.18 3.83 2.08
N SER A 175 4.22 4.08 0.77
CA SER A 175 4.99 5.20 0.18
C SER A 175 4.27 6.53 0.30
N LYS A 176 2.94 6.52 0.21
CA LYS A 176 2.11 7.73 0.24
C LYS A 176 0.66 7.39 0.58
N ILE A 177 -0.05 8.39 1.08
CA ILE A 177 -1.48 8.33 1.36
C ILE A 177 -2.18 9.28 0.36
N ILE A 178 -3.09 8.74 -0.43
CA ILE A 178 -3.90 9.49 -1.38
C ILE A 178 -5.34 9.53 -0.87
N ILE A 179 -5.82 10.72 -0.51
CA ILE A 179 -7.21 10.91 -0.06
C ILE A 179 -8.04 11.39 -1.24
N LEU A 180 -8.98 10.56 -1.70
CA LEU A 180 -9.91 10.90 -2.78
C LEU A 180 -11.05 11.73 -2.21
N THR A 181 -11.06 13.02 -2.53
CA THR A 181 -12.00 13.99 -1.95
C THR A 181 -13.05 14.44 -2.97
N ARG A 182 -14.22 14.84 -2.45
CA ARG A 182 -15.29 15.50 -3.19
C ARG A 182 -15.80 16.70 -2.38
N ALA A 183 -16.92 16.55 -1.68
CA ALA A 183 -17.39 17.56 -0.74
C ALA A 183 -16.38 17.77 0.40
N PHE A 184 -16.30 19.00 0.91
CA PHE A 184 -15.38 19.40 1.98
C PHE A 184 -13.89 19.18 1.67
N SER A 185 -13.52 19.13 0.39
CA SER A 185 -12.13 18.89 -0.05
C SER A 185 -11.14 19.85 0.61
N GLU A 186 -11.46 21.14 0.71
CA GLU A 186 -10.64 22.18 1.33
C GLU A 186 -10.38 21.88 2.81
N MET A 187 -11.41 21.43 3.52
CA MET A 187 -11.32 21.12 4.95
C MET A 187 -10.46 19.88 5.19
N ILE A 188 -10.63 18.85 4.35
CA ILE A 188 -9.81 17.63 4.39
C ILE A 188 -8.37 17.94 4.03
N GLU A 189 -8.13 18.70 2.97
CA GLU A 189 -6.82 19.16 2.52
C GLU A 189 -6.10 19.95 3.62
N TYR A 190 -6.80 20.90 4.23
CA TYR A 190 -6.26 21.69 5.33
C TYR A 190 -5.88 20.81 6.52
N TYR A 191 -6.79 19.96 7.00
CA TYR A 191 -6.48 19.09 8.14
C TYR A 191 -5.34 18.12 7.84
N ALA A 192 -5.34 17.49 6.66
CA ALA A 192 -4.28 16.60 6.21
C ALA A 192 -2.90 17.28 6.23
N SER A 193 -2.82 18.57 5.86
CA SER A 193 -1.58 19.35 5.91
C SER A 193 -1.06 19.61 7.34
N LEU A 194 -1.91 19.50 8.35
CA LEU A 194 -1.55 19.67 9.77
C LEU A 194 -1.07 18.37 10.43
N ILE A 195 -1.32 17.21 9.81
CA ILE A 195 -0.92 15.92 10.36
C ILE A 195 0.59 15.75 10.21
N LYS A 196 1.29 15.56 11.32
CA LYS A 196 2.71 15.15 11.31
C LYS A 196 2.77 13.65 11.09
N ALA A 197 2.95 13.23 9.84
CA ALA A 197 3.05 11.84 9.44
C ALA A 197 4.41 11.54 8.82
N ASP A 198 4.92 10.33 9.04
CA ASP A 198 6.11 9.81 8.36
C ASP A 198 5.83 9.44 6.89
N ILE A 199 4.55 9.31 6.53
CA ILE A 199 4.09 8.99 5.17
C ILE A 199 3.51 10.26 4.54
N PRO A 200 3.96 10.67 3.34
CA PRO A 200 3.41 11.80 2.61
C PRO A 200 1.90 11.68 2.36
N ILE A 201 1.13 12.70 2.71
CA ILE A 201 -0.32 12.75 2.49
C ILE A 201 -0.63 13.71 1.33
N LYS A 202 -1.36 13.22 0.33
CA LYS A 202 -1.86 14.01 -0.80
C LYS A 202 -3.36 13.86 -0.92
N CYS A 203 -4.07 14.98 -0.98
CA CYS A 203 -5.48 14.98 -1.36
C CYS A 203 -5.61 15.12 -2.87
N MET A 204 -6.55 14.38 -3.44
CA MET A 204 -6.90 14.44 -4.86
C MET A 204 -8.40 14.63 -4.98
N ARG A 205 -8.80 15.76 -5.55
CA ARG A 205 -10.22 16.02 -5.85
C ARG A 205 -10.58 15.24 -7.11
N THR A 206 -11.68 14.51 -7.06
CA THR A 206 -12.20 13.79 -8.22
C THR A 206 -13.62 14.26 -8.56
N PRO A 207 -13.92 14.55 -9.83
CA PRO A 207 -15.29 14.81 -10.27
C PRO A 207 -16.12 13.51 -10.32
N ALA A 208 -15.47 12.34 -10.24
CA ALA A 208 -16.11 11.05 -10.40
C ALA A 208 -17.26 10.85 -9.40
N PRO A 209 -18.41 10.33 -9.84
CA PRO A 209 -19.56 10.13 -8.98
C PRO A 209 -19.32 9.00 -7.98
N MET A 210 -18.58 7.96 -8.36
CA MET A 210 -18.39 6.73 -7.58
C MET A 210 -16.90 6.38 -7.47
N LEU A 211 -16.57 5.60 -6.44
CA LEU A 211 -15.19 5.17 -6.16
C LEU A 211 -14.56 4.37 -7.31
N PRO A 212 -15.23 3.37 -7.93
CA PRO A 212 -14.60 2.59 -8.99
C PRO A 212 -14.09 3.47 -10.13
N MET A 213 -14.92 4.38 -10.64
CA MET A 213 -14.53 5.33 -11.69
C MET A 213 -13.35 6.22 -11.26
N ALA A 214 -13.35 6.71 -10.02
CA ALA A 214 -12.22 7.49 -9.50
C ALA A 214 -10.91 6.68 -9.48
N LEU A 215 -10.96 5.40 -9.11
CA LEU A 215 -9.78 4.52 -9.13
C LEU A 215 -9.30 4.21 -10.55
N LYS A 216 -10.22 3.97 -11.47
CA LYS A 216 -9.91 3.76 -12.89
C LYS A 216 -9.19 4.97 -13.49
N GLU A 217 -9.66 6.18 -13.19
CA GLU A 217 -9.02 7.44 -13.62
C GLU A 217 -7.60 7.64 -13.06
N MET A 218 -7.30 7.09 -11.88
CA MET A 218 -5.95 7.16 -11.30
C MET A 218 -4.93 6.34 -12.10
N ALA A 219 -5.37 5.34 -12.88
CA ALA A 219 -4.54 4.49 -13.72
C ALA A 219 -3.29 3.96 -13.00
N LEU A 220 -3.46 3.50 -11.76
CA LEU A 220 -2.36 3.01 -10.91
C LEU A 220 -1.62 1.87 -11.63
N LYS A 221 -0.29 1.93 -11.59
CA LYS A 221 0.61 0.96 -12.26
C LYS A 221 1.35 0.06 -11.27
N THR A 222 1.03 0.17 -10.00
CA THR A 222 1.62 -0.60 -8.91
C THR A 222 0.52 -1.12 -8.00
N THR A 223 0.78 -2.21 -7.29
CA THR A 223 -0.02 -2.67 -6.15
C THR A 223 -0.42 -1.49 -5.26
N PHE A 224 -1.63 -1.50 -4.73
CA PHE A 224 -2.14 -0.42 -3.88
C PHE A 224 -3.11 -0.95 -2.82
N VAL A 225 -3.30 -0.17 -1.76
CA VAL A 225 -4.27 -0.49 -0.71
C VAL A 225 -5.44 0.48 -0.76
N ILE A 226 -6.65 -0.05 -0.67
CA ILE A 226 -7.86 0.72 -0.42
C ILE A 226 -8.19 0.58 1.06
N HIS A 227 -8.37 1.71 1.75
CA HIS A 227 -8.81 1.74 3.13
C HIS A 227 -9.98 2.71 3.27
N TYR A 228 -11.18 2.17 3.46
CA TYR A 228 -12.37 3.01 3.60
C TYR A 228 -12.26 3.92 4.82
N SER A 229 -12.76 5.15 4.68
CA SER A 229 -12.65 6.22 5.69
C SER A 229 -13.54 6.02 6.91
N ASP A 230 -14.41 5.02 6.90
CA ASP A 230 -15.29 4.67 8.02
C ASP A 230 -14.83 3.46 8.81
N ILE A 231 -13.66 2.93 8.49
CA ILE A 231 -13.07 1.78 9.18
C ILE A 231 -11.93 2.30 10.05
N ILE A 232 -11.83 1.80 11.28
CA ILE A 232 -10.69 2.04 12.16
C ILE A 232 -10.15 0.67 12.57
N ILE A 233 -8.88 0.40 12.27
CA ILE A 233 -8.20 -0.76 12.85
C ILE A 233 -7.76 -0.41 14.28
N GLU A 234 -8.05 -1.28 15.23
CA GLU A 234 -7.74 -1.08 16.65
C GLU A 234 -6.45 -1.80 17.05
N GLY A 235 -5.65 -1.14 17.90
CA GLY A 235 -4.38 -1.66 18.38
C GLY A 235 -3.29 -1.66 17.32
N ASN A 236 -2.19 -2.36 17.61
CA ASN A 236 -1.00 -2.40 16.75
C ASN A 236 -1.19 -3.42 15.62
N PHE A 237 -1.72 -2.96 14.49
CA PHE A 237 -1.84 -3.78 13.29
C PHE A 237 -0.49 -3.93 12.60
N ASN A 238 -0.16 -5.14 12.16
CA ASN A 238 1.07 -5.40 11.42
C ASN A 238 0.81 -5.32 9.92
N TRP A 239 0.98 -4.12 9.34
CA TRP A 239 0.82 -3.88 7.91
C TRP A 239 1.78 -4.70 7.05
N MET A 240 3.03 -4.89 7.50
CA MET A 240 4.01 -5.71 6.78
C MET A 240 3.56 -7.16 6.65
N LYS A 241 2.91 -7.72 7.68
CA LYS A 241 2.35 -9.08 7.63
C LYS A 241 1.17 -9.18 6.65
N PHE A 242 0.35 -8.14 6.56
CA PHE A 242 -0.75 -8.09 5.59
C PHE A 242 -0.22 -8.05 4.15
N LEU A 243 0.80 -7.23 3.87
CA LEU A 243 1.46 -7.19 2.57
C LEU A 243 2.17 -8.50 2.23
N ALA A 244 2.89 -9.10 3.18
CA ALA A 244 3.58 -10.37 2.97
C ALA A 244 2.60 -11.51 2.66
N HIS A 245 1.43 -11.52 3.30
CA HIS A 245 0.37 -12.46 3.00
C HIS A 245 -0.14 -12.29 1.56
N HIS A 246 -0.35 -11.05 1.10
CA HIS A 246 -0.74 -10.80 -0.30
C HIS A 246 0.31 -11.30 -1.28
N LYS A 247 1.57 -10.87 -1.15
CA LYS A 247 2.68 -11.28 -2.02
C LYS A 247 2.85 -12.79 -2.10
N HIS A 248 2.76 -13.48 -0.95
CA HIS A 248 2.84 -14.94 -0.94
C HIS A 248 1.76 -15.58 -1.82
N ASN A 249 0.51 -15.10 -1.72
CA ASN A 249 -0.61 -15.63 -2.50
C ASN A 249 -0.57 -15.20 -3.98
N GLU A 250 -0.11 -13.98 -4.27
CA GLU A 250 0.13 -13.51 -5.64
C GLU A 250 1.06 -14.49 -6.38
N ASN A 251 2.19 -14.83 -5.79
CA ASN A 251 3.19 -15.70 -6.40
C ASN A 251 2.75 -17.17 -6.55
N HIS A 252 2.02 -17.71 -5.57
CA HIS A 252 1.67 -19.13 -5.57
C HIS A 252 0.34 -19.43 -6.26
N HIS A 253 -0.55 -18.44 -6.33
CA HIS A 253 -1.93 -18.62 -6.78
C HIS A 253 -2.37 -17.62 -7.85
N GLY A 254 -1.53 -16.64 -8.23
CA GLY A 254 -1.91 -15.62 -9.21
C GLY A 254 -3.04 -14.72 -8.70
N VAL A 255 -3.08 -14.49 -7.38
CA VAL A 255 -4.07 -13.63 -6.73
C VAL A 255 -3.83 -12.17 -7.08
N ILE A 256 -4.87 -11.47 -7.53
CA ILE A 256 -4.81 -10.04 -7.89
C ILE A 256 -5.33 -9.11 -6.79
N GLY A 257 -5.73 -9.67 -5.65
CA GLY A 257 -6.15 -8.86 -4.50
C GLY A 257 -6.36 -9.65 -3.21
N THR A 258 -6.19 -8.97 -2.08
CA THR A 258 -6.42 -9.54 -0.75
C THR A 258 -7.44 -8.68 0.00
N LEU A 259 -8.53 -9.31 0.46
CA LEU A 259 -9.56 -8.68 1.28
C LEU A 259 -9.25 -8.90 2.77
N MET A 260 -9.23 -7.82 3.55
CA MET A 260 -9.25 -7.97 5.01
C MET A 260 -10.67 -8.33 5.46
N ALA A 261 -10.80 -9.35 6.28
CA ALA A 261 -12.10 -9.85 6.69
C ALA A 261 -12.16 -10.26 8.17
N SER A 262 -13.33 -10.18 8.79
CA SER A 262 -13.55 -10.49 10.20
C SER A 262 -14.71 -11.46 10.40
N ASP A 263 -14.56 -12.40 11.32
CA ASP A 263 -15.67 -13.28 11.73
C ASP A 263 -16.55 -12.63 12.80
N LYS A 264 -16.17 -11.44 13.29
CA LYS A 264 -16.86 -10.70 14.33
C LYS A 264 -17.52 -9.46 13.76
N TYR A 265 -18.84 -9.49 13.60
CA TYR A 265 -19.58 -8.26 13.36
C TYR A 265 -21.06 -8.36 13.76
N LYS A 266 -21.67 -7.20 14.04
CA LYS A 266 -23.04 -7.08 14.57
C LYS A 266 -24.10 -6.63 13.55
N LEU A 267 -23.77 -6.35 12.28
CA LEU A 267 -24.71 -5.83 11.25
C LEU A 267 -24.38 -6.30 9.80
N PRO A 268 -25.25 -6.15 8.77
CA PRO A 268 -25.08 -6.84 7.48
C PRO A 268 -24.12 -6.11 6.53
N VAL A 269 -22.93 -6.66 6.34
CA VAL A 269 -21.97 -6.31 5.28
C VAL A 269 -21.43 -7.58 4.63
N GLY A 270 -20.77 -7.43 3.46
CA GLY A 270 -20.67 -8.46 2.43
C GLY A 270 -20.19 -9.85 2.87
N ARG A 271 -20.77 -10.88 2.24
CA ARG A 271 -20.59 -12.32 2.53
C ARG A 271 -19.34 -12.85 1.86
N ILE A 272 -18.58 -13.69 2.56
CA ILE A 272 -17.42 -14.43 2.04
C ILE A 272 -17.53 -15.90 2.46
N ARG A 273 -17.20 -16.85 1.55
CA ARG A 273 -17.02 -18.27 1.88
C ARG A 273 -15.56 -18.68 1.76
N MET A 274 -15.01 -19.26 2.84
CA MET A 274 -13.63 -19.76 2.89
C MET A 274 -13.47 -21.16 2.30
N GLY A 275 -12.44 -21.36 1.49
CA GLY A 275 -11.93 -22.68 1.09
C GLY A 275 -10.68 -23.12 1.86
N ASN A 276 -10.20 -24.34 1.59
CA ASN A 276 -9.05 -24.97 2.26
C ASN A 276 -7.68 -24.29 1.99
N GLN A 277 -7.63 -23.15 1.28
CA GLN A 277 -6.39 -22.50 0.83
C GLN A 277 -6.39 -20.97 0.97
N GLN A 278 -7.19 -20.37 1.87
CA GLN A 278 -7.31 -18.90 2.04
C GLN A 278 -7.81 -18.11 0.80
N LEU A 279 -8.11 -18.79 -0.30
CA LEU A 279 -8.72 -18.23 -1.49
C LEU A 279 -10.22 -17.95 -1.29
N LEU A 280 -10.67 -16.84 -1.87
CA LEU A 280 -12.06 -16.40 -1.88
C LEU A 280 -12.87 -17.27 -2.86
N GLN A 281 -13.89 -17.97 -2.36
CA GLN A 281 -14.75 -18.82 -3.22
C GLN A 281 -15.98 -18.08 -3.75
N ASP A 282 -16.56 -17.21 -2.93
CA ASP A 282 -17.80 -16.51 -3.24
C ASP A 282 -17.83 -15.17 -2.49
N PHE A 283 -18.44 -14.16 -3.12
CA PHE A 283 -18.60 -12.82 -2.58
C PHE A 283 -20.00 -12.28 -2.85
N THR A 284 -20.64 -11.67 -1.84
CA THR A 284 -21.93 -10.98 -1.99
C THR A 284 -21.93 -9.67 -1.23
N GLU A 285 -22.10 -8.52 -1.89
CA GLU A 285 -22.26 -7.24 -1.18
C GLU A 285 -23.71 -7.08 -0.64
N LYS A 286 -23.86 -6.66 0.63
CA LYS A 286 -25.13 -6.22 1.27
C LYS A 286 -26.37 -7.09 0.95
N PRO A 287 -26.50 -8.27 1.58
CA PRO A 287 -27.61 -9.19 1.31
C PRO A 287 -28.98 -8.69 1.79
N GLU A 288 -30.05 -9.10 1.10
CA GLU A 288 -31.45 -8.72 1.39
C GLU A 288 -32.07 -9.39 2.64
N SER A 289 -31.47 -10.47 3.17
CA SER A 289 -31.93 -11.13 4.40
C SER A 289 -30.78 -11.70 5.25
N ILE A 290 -30.93 -11.64 6.58
CA ILE A 290 -29.90 -11.97 7.57
C ILE A 290 -30.23 -13.31 8.24
N GLN A 291 -29.46 -14.35 7.92
CA GLN A 291 -29.24 -15.49 8.80
C GLN A 291 -27.73 -15.70 8.88
N ALA A 292 -27.13 -15.41 10.05
CA ALA A 292 -25.70 -15.18 10.23
C ALA A 292 -25.03 -16.28 11.07
N VAL A 293 -24.95 -17.51 10.55
CA VAL A 293 -24.14 -18.57 11.15
C VAL A 293 -23.07 -18.99 10.15
N GLY A 294 -21.79 -18.78 10.47
CA GLY A 294 -20.64 -19.28 9.71
C GLY A 294 -20.10 -18.38 8.58
N TYR A 295 -20.23 -17.05 8.69
CA TYR A 295 -19.80 -16.10 7.65
C TYR A 295 -18.76 -15.09 8.14
N THR A 296 -17.80 -14.78 7.27
CA THR A 296 -16.77 -13.74 7.45
C THR A 296 -17.18 -12.48 6.67
N ILE A 297 -16.87 -11.31 7.22
CA ILE A 297 -17.27 -9.99 6.71
C ILE A 297 -16.08 -9.24 6.13
N ASN A 298 -16.25 -8.69 4.93
CA ASN A 298 -15.28 -7.76 4.35
C ASN A 298 -15.20 -6.47 5.16
N MET A 299 -14.00 -6.13 5.64
CA MET A 299 -13.73 -4.92 6.41
C MET A 299 -13.58 -3.67 5.54
N ALA A 300 -13.69 -3.76 4.21
CA ALA A 300 -13.45 -2.66 3.28
C ALA A 300 -12.03 -2.06 3.39
N ILE A 301 -11.07 -2.93 3.72
CA ILE A 301 -9.64 -2.70 3.61
C ILE A 301 -9.09 -3.81 2.71
N SER A 302 -8.40 -3.45 1.63
CA SER A 302 -7.99 -4.44 0.63
C SER A 302 -6.74 -4.03 -0.11
N ILE A 303 -5.91 -5.01 -0.46
CA ILE A 303 -4.78 -4.85 -1.38
C ILE A 303 -5.26 -5.26 -2.77
N PHE A 304 -4.89 -4.51 -3.80
CA PHE A 304 -5.18 -4.82 -5.19
C PHE A 304 -3.95 -4.63 -6.06
N GLU A 305 -3.77 -5.54 -7.02
CA GLU A 305 -2.84 -5.38 -8.12
C GLU A 305 -3.43 -4.47 -9.22
N PRO A 306 -2.61 -3.80 -10.05
CA PRO A 306 -3.07 -2.91 -11.12
C PRO A 306 -4.11 -3.53 -12.05
N GLU A 307 -4.00 -4.82 -12.33
CA GLU A 307 -4.89 -5.62 -13.18
C GLU A 307 -6.33 -5.61 -12.67
N PHE A 308 -6.56 -5.35 -11.38
CA PHE A 308 -7.92 -5.21 -10.86
C PHE A 308 -8.67 -4.01 -11.46
N LEU A 309 -7.96 -2.97 -11.89
CA LEU A 309 -8.57 -1.79 -12.51
C LEU A 309 -9.22 -2.13 -13.87
N ASP A 310 -8.76 -3.19 -14.54
CA ASP A 310 -9.34 -3.66 -15.80
C ASP A 310 -10.75 -4.24 -15.60
N SER A 311 -11.07 -4.65 -14.37
CA SER A 311 -12.39 -5.15 -13.99
C SER A 311 -13.35 -4.04 -13.57
N ILE A 312 -13.01 -2.75 -13.74
CA ILE A 312 -13.89 -1.62 -13.39
C ILE A 312 -14.60 -1.06 -14.64
N ASP A 313 -15.94 -1.07 -14.62
CA ASP A 313 -16.76 -0.40 -15.64
C ASP A 313 -17.25 0.97 -15.17
N ASP A 314 -17.57 1.83 -16.13
CA ASP A 314 -17.96 3.23 -15.88
C ASP A 314 -19.29 3.35 -15.10
N GLY A 315 -20.11 2.29 -15.13
CA GLY A 315 -21.39 2.20 -14.41
C GLY A 315 -21.29 1.64 -13.00
N ASP A 316 -20.10 1.22 -12.55
CA ASP A 316 -19.93 0.53 -11.28
C ASP A 316 -20.24 1.45 -10.10
N SER A 317 -21.17 0.99 -9.27
CA SER A 317 -21.58 1.66 -8.03
C SER A 317 -20.71 1.27 -6.84
N SER A 318 -20.11 0.08 -6.89
CA SER A 318 -19.27 -0.45 -5.82
C SER A 318 -18.09 -1.26 -6.35
N LEU A 319 -16.94 -1.07 -5.69
CA LEU A 319 -15.72 -1.82 -5.95
C LEU A 319 -15.88 -3.29 -5.59
N TYR A 320 -16.55 -3.55 -4.46
CA TYR A 320 -16.71 -4.90 -3.92
C TYR A 320 -17.92 -5.63 -4.52
N GLY A 321 -18.91 -4.89 -4.97
CA GLY A 321 -20.10 -5.45 -5.61
C GLY A 321 -19.83 -5.73 -7.09
N ASP A 322 -19.79 -4.68 -7.90
CA ASP A 322 -19.75 -4.79 -9.35
C ASP A 322 -18.36 -5.23 -9.83
N SER A 323 -17.31 -4.48 -9.46
CA SER A 323 -15.96 -4.68 -10.00
C SER A 323 -15.31 -5.99 -9.53
N LEU A 324 -15.40 -6.31 -8.24
CA LEU A 324 -14.87 -7.55 -7.68
C LEU A 324 -15.61 -8.78 -8.22
N ARG A 325 -16.94 -8.70 -8.36
CA ARG A 325 -17.70 -9.81 -8.95
C ARG A 325 -17.27 -10.07 -10.39
N ARG A 326 -17.17 -9.01 -11.20
CA ARG A 326 -16.69 -9.10 -12.58
C ARG A 326 -15.30 -9.73 -12.66
N ALA A 327 -14.37 -9.29 -11.82
CA ALA A 327 -13.04 -9.88 -11.74
C ALA A 327 -13.07 -11.39 -11.43
N MET A 328 -13.89 -11.80 -10.46
CA MET A 328 -14.07 -13.22 -10.12
C MET A 328 -14.69 -14.02 -11.28
N ASP A 329 -15.69 -13.47 -11.95
CA ASP A 329 -16.34 -14.10 -13.10
C ASP A 329 -15.36 -14.24 -14.30
N ASP A 330 -14.39 -13.32 -14.42
CA ASP A 330 -13.28 -13.38 -15.39
C ASP A 330 -12.13 -14.33 -14.95
N GLY A 331 -12.33 -15.10 -13.87
CA GLY A 331 -11.39 -16.11 -13.38
C GLY A 331 -10.22 -15.53 -12.57
N LYS A 332 -10.26 -14.24 -12.20
CA LYS A 332 -9.26 -13.65 -11.31
C LYS A 332 -9.43 -14.16 -9.88
N GLN A 333 -8.32 -14.33 -9.18
CA GLN A 333 -8.31 -14.87 -7.83
C GLN A 333 -8.09 -13.80 -6.78
N PHE A 334 -8.75 -13.97 -5.64
CA PHE A 334 -8.62 -13.12 -4.46
C PHE A 334 -8.35 -13.99 -3.24
N CYS A 335 -7.61 -13.49 -2.26
CA CYS A 335 -7.42 -14.17 -0.97
C CYS A 335 -7.92 -13.32 0.21
N ILE A 336 -8.00 -13.94 1.38
CA ILE A 336 -8.56 -13.34 2.59
C ILE A 336 -7.50 -13.24 3.68
N TYR A 337 -7.42 -12.08 4.32
CA TYR A 337 -6.62 -11.86 5.52
C TYR A 337 -7.53 -11.62 6.72
N SER A 338 -7.56 -12.57 7.66
CA SER A 338 -8.42 -12.48 8.84
C SER A 338 -7.92 -11.46 9.87
N HIS A 339 -8.78 -10.55 10.31
CA HIS A 339 -8.51 -9.60 11.38
C HIS A 339 -9.79 -9.24 12.15
N ASP A 340 -9.70 -9.14 13.49
CA ASP A 340 -10.88 -9.04 14.37
C ASP A 340 -10.89 -7.81 15.29
N LYS A 341 -9.88 -6.93 15.22
CA LYS A 341 -9.79 -5.72 16.05
C LYS A 341 -10.03 -4.48 15.22
N TRP A 342 -11.30 -4.10 15.06
CA TRP A 342 -11.68 -3.00 14.20
C TRP A 342 -13.04 -2.42 14.59
N ARG A 343 -13.30 -1.22 14.09
CA ARG A 343 -14.57 -0.52 14.20
C ARG A 343 -15.03 -0.03 12.84
N HIS A 344 -16.34 -0.03 12.66
CA HIS A 344 -17.00 0.59 11.51
C HIS A 344 -17.86 1.74 12.03
N ILE A 345 -17.62 2.95 11.56
CA ILE A 345 -18.33 4.15 11.96
C ILE A 345 -19.28 4.56 10.83
N GLN A 346 -20.42 3.88 10.75
CA GLN A 346 -21.41 4.12 9.71
C GLN A 346 -22.58 4.97 10.18
N THR A 347 -22.97 4.82 11.45
CA THR A 347 -24.12 5.46 12.07
C THR A 347 -23.73 6.31 13.27
N LEU A 348 -24.65 7.18 13.72
CA LEU A 348 -24.50 7.90 14.99
C LEU A 348 -24.29 6.97 16.18
N SER A 349 -24.96 5.80 16.18
CA SER A 349 -24.80 4.81 17.24
C SER A 349 -23.38 4.25 17.27
N ASP A 350 -22.83 3.91 16.10
CA ASP A 350 -21.45 3.41 16.01
C ASP A 350 -20.45 4.48 16.50
N TRP A 351 -20.64 5.71 16.05
CA TRP A 351 -19.82 6.84 16.48
C TRP A 351 -19.88 7.03 17.99
N TYR A 352 -21.08 7.02 18.57
CA TYR A 352 -21.28 7.16 20.02
C TYR A 352 -20.62 6.03 20.83
N GLU A 353 -20.73 4.78 20.37
CA GLU A 353 -20.09 3.65 21.05
C GLU A 353 -18.55 3.76 21.03
N VAL A 354 -17.97 4.16 19.90
CA VAL A 354 -16.52 4.37 19.81
C VAL A 354 -16.05 5.53 20.69
N GLN A 355 -16.88 6.56 20.88
CA GLN A 355 -16.58 7.66 21.79
C GLN A 355 -16.50 7.19 23.25
N LYS A 356 -17.45 6.38 23.70
CA LYS A 356 -17.43 5.84 25.08
C LYS A 356 -16.11 5.16 25.40
N ASP A 357 -15.59 4.36 24.48
CA ASP A 357 -14.34 3.64 24.68
C ASP A 357 -13.11 4.56 24.86
N HIS A 358 -13.16 5.79 24.35
CA HIS A 358 -12.11 6.80 24.52
C HIS A 358 -12.30 7.67 25.76
N PHE A 359 -13.53 7.86 26.22
CA PHE A 359 -13.87 8.66 27.41
C PHE A 359 -14.18 7.80 28.64
N LYS A 360 -13.75 6.53 28.68
CA LYS A 360 -13.98 5.62 29.82
C LYS A 360 -13.48 6.15 31.17
N ASP A 361 -12.52 7.07 31.17
CA ASP A 361 -11.99 7.70 32.38
C ASP A 361 -12.62 9.09 32.67
N ASP A 362 -13.56 9.55 31.84
CA ASP A 362 -14.21 10.88 31.89
C ASP A 362 -15.75 10.80 31.96
N GLU A 363 -16.34 9.66 32.35
CA GLU A 363 -17.80 9.59 32.58
C GLU A 363 -18.26 10.59 33.66
N ASP A 364 -17.39 10.94 34.61
CA ASP A 364 -17.68 12.02 35.56
C ASP A 364 -17.70 13.40 34.88
N TYR A 365 -16.92 13.65 33.82
CA TYR A 365 -16.77 14.99 33.24
C TYR A 365 -17.97 15.41 32.37
N PHE A 366 -18.54 14.50 31.58
CA PHE A 366 -19.68 14.82 30.71
C PHE A 366 -21.03 14.88 31.47
N LEU A 367 -21.17 14.19 32.60
CA LEU A 367 -22.40 14.19 33.40
C LEU A 367 -22.46 15.33 34.41
N THR A 368 -21.32 15.80 34.95
CA THR A 368 -21.31 16.89 35.94
C THR A 368 -21.56 18.27 35.33
N ASP A 369 -21.11 18.54 34.10
CA ASP A 369 -21.22 19.89 33.52
C ASP A 369 -22.57 20.18 32.83
N VAL A 370 -23.37 19.16 32.48
CA VAL A 370 -24.69 19.36 31.84
C VAL A 370 -25.83 19.43 32.87
N THR A 371 -25.59 19.04 34.12
CA THR A 371 -26.60 19.10 35.19
C THR A 371 -26.27 20.07 36.32
N SER A 372 -25.17 20.82 36.22
CA SER A 372 -24.81 21.83 37.22
C SER A 372 -24.37 23.17 36.61
N ARG A 373 -25.31 23.88 35.97
CA ARG A 373 -25.49 25.33 36.13
C ARG A 373 -26.75 25.81 35.43
N ASP A 374 -27.58 26.43 36.28
CA ASP A 374 -28.85 27.15 36.11
C ASP A 374 -30.14 26.36 35.82
#